data_AF-A0A646KIY2-F1
#
_entry.id   AF-A0A646KIY2-F1
#
_cell.length_a   1.000
_cell.length_b   1.000
_cell.length_c   1.000
_cell.angle_alpha   90.00
_cell.angle_beta   90.00
_cell.angle_gamma   90.00
#
_symmetry.space_group_name_H-M   'P 1'
#
loop_
_entity.id
_entity.type
_entity.pdbx_description
1 polymer ?
#
loop_
_entity_poly.entity_id
_entity_poly.type
_entity_poly.pdbx_seq_one_letter_code
_entity_poly.pdbx_strand_id
1 'polypeptide(L)'
;MTERTLITPGWGVRSLGALLCLAVVAVHVVDQGGVPGSKTPQYVAVLYYALEIAGVLTAVLLVARGTRLSWFLAMGVAAGPIVGYVLSRGPGLPDYSSDVGNWTEPLGLVSLVVEGLLLLLSAVNFLRRPRTAGARGCPW
;
A
#
# COMPACT_ATOMS: atom_id res chain seq x y z
N MET A 1 -37.78 1.47 3.55
CA MET A 1 -36.47 0.87 3.87
C MET A 1 -35.44 1.49 2.95
N THR A 2 -35.00 2.71 3.28
CA THR A 2 -34.11 3.48 2.39
C THR A 2 -32.69 3.08 2.70
N GLU A 3 -32.04 2.36 1.77
CA GLU A 3 -30.64 2.01 1.90
C GLU A 3 -29.82 3.28 2.17
N ARG A 4 -29.15 3.33 3.32
CA ARG A 4 -28.06 4.29 3.56
C ARG A 4 -26.94 3.91 2.62
N THR A 5 -26.87 4.56 1.45
CA THR A 5 -25.70 4.49 0.58
C THR A 5 -24.53 5.17 1.28
N LEU A 6 -23.81 4.43 2.12
CA LEU A 6 -22.42 4.77 2.42
C LEU A 6 -21.71 4.80 1.07
N ILE A 7 -21.19 5.96 0.66
CA ILE A 7 -20.41 6.06 -0.57
C ILE A 7 -19.10 5.31 -0.33
N THR A 8 -19.14 3.99 -0.47
CA THR A 8 -17.95 3.19 -0.72
C THR A 8 -17.41 3.62 -2.08
N PRO A 9 -16.09 3.78 -2.24
CA PRO A 9 -15.52 4.05 -3.55
C PRO A 9 -16.05 3.03 -4.55
N GLY A 10 -16.41 3.49 -5.76
CA GLY A 10 -16.94 2.60 -6.78
C GLY A 10 -16.00 1.42 -7.02
N TRP A 11 -16.55 0.28 -7.45
CA TRP A 11 -15.79 -0.96 -7.67
C TRP A 11 -14.51 -0.73 -8.46
N GLY A 12 -14.52 0.13 -9.49
CA GLY A 12 -13.32 0.48 -10.25
C GLY A 12 -12.17 1.06 -9.41
N VAL A 13 -12.46 1.95 -8.46
CA VAL A 13 -11.43 2.56 -7.58
C VAL A 13 -10.84 1.51 -6.63
N ARG A 14 -11.69 0.64 -6.10
CA ARG A 14 -11.28 -0.44 -5.19
C ARG A 14 -10.43 -1.47 -5.92
N SER A 15 -10.84 -1.85 -7.13
CA SER A 15 -10.08 -2.74 -8.01
C SER A 15 -8.73 -2.13 -8.40
N LEU A 16 -8.69 -0.83 -8.73
CA LEU A 16 -7.42 -0.14 -9.00
C LEU A 16 -6.48 -0.16 -7.79
N GLY A 17 -6.99 0.15 -6.60
CA GLY A 17 -6.19 0.06 -5.36
C GLY A 17 -5.66 -1.35 -5.10
N ALA A 18 -6.50 -2.38 -5.31
CA ALA A 18 -6.09 -3.77 -5.17
C ALA A 18 -5.03 -4.18 -6.21
N LEU A 19 -5.19 -3.78 -7.47
CA LEU A 19 -4.19 -4.03 -8.52
C LEU A 19 -2.85 -3.35 -8.20
N LEU A 20 -2.88 -2.13 -7.67
CA LEU A 20 -1.67 -1.44 -7.22
C LEU A 20 -1.02 -2.15 -6.02
N CYS A 21 -1.79 -2.64 -5.04
CA CYS A 21 -1.25 -3.47 -3.96
C CYS A 21 -0.57 -4.74 -4.53
N LEU A 22 -1.20 -5.43 -5.48
CA LEU A 22 -0.62 -6.62 -6.10
C LEU A 22 0.61 -6.29 -6.96
N ALA A 23 0.66 -5.12 -7.59
CA ALA A 23 1.85 -4.66 -8.30
C ALA A 23 3.02 -4.41 -7.35
N VAL A 24 2.79 -3.81 -6.17
CA VAL A 24 3.81 -3.72 -5.10
C VAL A 24 4.29 -5.12 -4.72
N VAL A 25 3.37 -6.04 -4.41
CA VAL A 25 3.73 -7.43 -4.08
C VAL A 25 4.60 -8.06 -5.17
N ALA A 26 4.21 -7.94 -6.44
CA ALA A 26 4.95 -8.52 -7.56
C ALA A 26 6.37 -7.93 -7.69
N VAL A 27 6.51 -6.61 -7.57
CA VAL A 27 7.83 -5.95 -7.62
C VAL A 27 8.73 -6.45 -6.49
N HIS A 28 8.22 -6.54 -5.26
CA HIS A 28 9.00 -6.98 -4.11
C HIS A 28 9.35 -8.47 -4.18
N VAL A 29 8.46 -9.34 -4.69
CA VAL A 29 8.77 -10.75 -4.97
C VAL A 29 9.93 -10.86 -5.97
N VAL A 30 9.87 -10.10 -7.06
CA VAL A 30 10.95 -10.09 -8.07
C VAL A 30 12.24 -9.58 -7.46
N ASP A 31 12.19 -8.50 -6.68
CA ASP A 31 13.35 -7.87 -6.08
C ASP A 31 14.05 -8.75 -5.02
N GLN A 32 13.32 -9.63 -4.32
CA GLN A 32 13.93 -10.65 -3.45
C GLN A 32 14.29 -11.96 -4.15
N GLY A 33 14.09 -12.07 -5.46
CA GLY A 33 14.48 -13.25 -6.24
C GLY A 33 13.46 -14.39 -6.24
N GLY A 34 12.18 -14.12 -5.96
CA GLY A 34 11.08 -15.08 -6.04
C GLY A 34 10.51 -15.52 -4.69
N VAL A 35 9.81 -16.67 -4.69
CA VAL A 35 9.22 -17.29 -3.48
C VAL A 35 9.64 -18.77 -3.40
N PRO A 36 10.54 -19.17 -2.48
CA PRO A 36 11.19 -18.32 -1.48
C PRO A 36 12.26 -17.42 -2.12
N GLY A 37 12.32 -16.17 -1.66
CA GLY A 37 13.36 -15.21 -2.01
C GLY A 37 14.54 -15.27 -1.05
N SER A 38 15.56 -14.46 -1.32
CA SER A 38 16.71 -14.28 -0.44
C SER A 38 17.09 -12.81 -0.29
N LYS A 39 17.18 -12.36 0.97
CA LYS A 39 17.75 -11.07 1.37
C LYS A 39 18.59 -11.29 2.62
N THR A 40 19.73 -10.63 2.67
CA THR A 40 20.63 -10.62 3.84
C THR A 40 20.77 -9.17 4.27
N PRO A 41 20.62 -8.85 5.57
CA PRO A 41 20.41 -9.73 6.72
C PRO A 41 18.97 -10.28 6.82
N GLN A 42 18.76 -11.29 7.65
CA GLN A 42 17.49 -12.04 7.73
C GLN A 42 16.27 -11.16 8.03
N TYR A 43 16.43 -10.09 8.82
CA TYR A 43 15.30 -9.21 9.13
C TYR A 43 14.79 -8.49 7.87
N VAL A 44 15.65 -8.22 6.88
CA VAL A 44 15.22 -7.63 5.60
C VAL A 44 14.34 -8.64 4.86
N ALA A 45 14.75 -9.91 4.79
CA ALA A 45 13.92 -10.96 4.19
C ALA A 45 12.54 -11.07 4.86
N VAL A 46 12.49 -10.97 6.20
CA VAL A 46 11.22 -10.96 6.96
C VAL A 46 10.36 -9.74 6.57
N LEU A 47 10.95 -8.56 6.39
CA LEU A 47 10.21 -7.36 5.95
C LEU A 47 9.61 -7.53 4.55
N TYR A 48 10.30 -8.19 3.62
CA TYR A 48 9.75 -8.49 2.29
C TYR A 48 8.52 -9.40 2.40
N TYR A 49 8.63 -10.54 3.10
CA TYR A 49 7.49 -11.43 3.29
C TYR A 49 6.32 -10.76 4.02
N ALA A 50 6.61 -9.95 5.05
CA ALA A 50 5.58 -9.20 5.77
C ALA A 50 4.84 -8.22 4.86
N LEU A 51 5.57 -7.49 4.01
CA LEU A 51 5.01 -6.58 3.02
C LEU A 51 4.14 -7.34 2.00
N GLU A 52 4.61 -8.46 1.48
CA GLU A 52 3.90 -9.25 0.48
C GLU A 52 2.57 -9.79 1.00
N ILE A 53 2.61 -10.38 2.21
CA ILE A 53 1.42 -10.87 2.90
C ILE A 53 0.46 -9.70 3.16
N ALA A 54 0.96 -8.58 3.69
CA ALA A 54 0.15 -7.40 3.94
C ALA A 54 -0.47 -6.83 2.66
N GLY A 55 0.27 -6.82 1.55
CA GLY A 55 -0.17 -6.36 0.24
C GLY A 55 -1.33 -7.21 -0.29
N VAL A 56 -1.19 -8.54 -0.27
CA VAL A 56 -2.25 -9.47 -0.70
C VAL A 56 -3.50 -9.33 0.17
N LEU A 57 -3.33 -9.34 1.50
CA LEU A 57 -4.46 -9.17 2.43
C LEU A 57 -5.17 -7.83 2.22
N THR A 58 -4.42 -6.76 2.00
CA THR A 58 -4.96 -5.42 1.74
C THR A 58 -5.72 -5.38 0.42
N ALA A 59 -5.20 -6.01 -0.65
CA ALA A 59 -5.89 -6.12 -1.93
C ALA A 59 -7.25 -6.82 -1.77
N VAL A 60 -7.29 -7.94 -1.03
CA VAL A 60 -8.53 -8.66 -0.71
C VAL A 60 -9.49 -7.76 0.08
N LEU A 61 -9.02 -7.05 1.11
CA LEU A 61 -9.85 -6.16 1.92
C LEU A 61 -10.41 -4.97 1.12
N LEU A 62 -9.65 -4.42 0.17
CA LEU A 62 -10.11 -3.36 -0.72
C LEU A 62 -11.27 -3.85 -1.58
N VAL A 63 -11.13 -4.99 -2.25
CA VAL A 63 -12.18 -5.54 -3.14
C VAL A 63 -13.37 -6.09 -2.35
N ALA A 64 -13.15 -6.67 -1.16
CA ALA A 64 -14.22 -7.24 -0.35
C ALA A 64 -15.01 -6.17 0.42
N ARG A 65 -14.32 -5.19 1.02
CA ARG A 65 -14.94 -4.23 1.95
C ARG A 65 -14.77 -2.76 1.55
N GLY A 66 -13.61 -2.35 1.03
CA GLY A 66 -13.36 -0.96 0.63
C GLY A 66 -13.53 0.06 1.77
N THR A 67 -13.36 -0.38 3.01
CA THR A 67 -13.54 0.42 4.22
C THR A 67 -12.37 1.37 4.44
N ARG A 68 -12.54 2.33 5.34
CA ARG A 68 -11.46 3.24 5.74
C ARG A 68 -10.22 2.50 6.27
N LEU A 69 -10.41 1.38 6.95
CA LEU A 69 -9.30 0.51 7.38
C LEU A 69 -8.54 -0.08 6.18
N SER A 70 -9.24 -0.58 5.14
CA SER A 70 -8.55 -1.12 3.96
C SER A 70 -7.69 -0.07 3.24
N TRP A 71 -8.15 1.18 3.17
CA TRP A 71 -7.36 2.29 2.61
C TRP A 71 -6.20 2.70 3.52
N PHE A 72 -6.36 2.64 4.84
CA PHE A 72 -5.27 2.87 5.77
C PHE A 72 -4.16 1.81 5.64
N LEU A 73 -4.55 0.53 5.54
CA LEU A 73 -3.59 -0.56 5.30
C LEU A 73 -2.87 -0.38 3.97
N ALA A 74 -3.58 0.05 2.92
CA ALA A 74 -2.97 0.35 1.62
C ALA A 74 -1.96 1.50 1.67
N MET A 75 -2.19 2.52 2.52
CA MET A 75 -1.18 3.54 2.79
C MET A 75 0.08 2.92 3.44
N GLY A 76 -0.08 1.96 4.35
CA GLY A 76 1.05 1.23 4.94
C GLY A 76 1.83 0.40 3.92
N VAL A 77 1.13 -0.33 3.05
CA VAL A 77 1.73 -1.13 1.96
C VAL A 77 2.53 -0.26 1.00
N ALA A 78 2.09 0.98 0.75
CA ALA A 78 2.83 1.93 -0.09
C ALA A 78 3.98 2.62 0.66
N ALA A 79 3.72 3.13 1.87
CA ALA A 79 4.68 3.94 2.59
C ALA A 79 5.86 3.13 3.13
N GLY A 80 5.62 1.87 3.54
CA GLY A 80 6.66 1.00 4.09
C GLY A 80 7.87 0.85 3.14
N PRO A 81 7.65 0.41 1.89
CA PRO A 81 8.71 0.31 0.89
C PRO A 81 9.37 1.64 0.53
N ILE A 82 8.61 2.73 0.40
CA ILE A 82 9.18 4.07 0.14
C ILE A 82 10.17 4.45 1.25
N VAL A 83 9.77 4.23 2.52
CA VAL A 83 10.65 4.47 3.67
C VAL A 83 11.85 3.52 3.63
N GLY A 84 11.62 2.24 3.34
CA GLY A 84 12.70 1.25 3.18
C GLY A 84 13.70 1.65 2.10
N TYR A 85 13.24 2.18 0.97
CA TYR A 85 14.06 2.68 -0.13
C TYR A 85 14.91 3.88 0.32
N VAL A 86 14.30 4.89 0.93
CA VAL A 86 15.03 6.07 1.42
C VAL A 86 16.07 5.68 2.49
N LEU A 87 15.71 4.82 3.43
CA LEU A 87 16.61 4.41 4.51
C LEU A 87 17.77 3.54 3.98
N SER A 88 17.50 2.55 3.13
CA SER A 88 18.55 1.68 2.59
C SER A 88 19.51 2.41 1.64
N ARG A 89 19.06 3.47 0.95
CA ARG A 89 19.86 4.20 -0.05
C ARG A 89 20.50 5.47 0.51
N GLY A 90 19.96 6.00 1.61
CA GLY A 90 20.48 7.15 2.34
C GLY A 90 21.47 6.72 3.43
N PRO A 91 21.03 6.63 4.71
CA PRO A 91 21.91 6.27 5.83
C PRO A 91 22.35 4.80 5.82
N GLY A 92 21.63 3.92 5.11
CA GLY A 92 21.73 2.47 5.26
C GLY A 92 20.86 1.96 6.43
N LEU A 93 20.69 0.65 6.50
CA LEU A 93 20.04 -0.05 7.60
C LEU A 93 21.08 -0.89 8.37
N PRO A 94 20.82 -1.30 9.62
CA PRO A 94 21.75 -2.14 10.39
C PRO A 94 22.14 -3.39 9.61
N ASP A 95 23.45 -3.62 9.42
CA ASP A 95 23.99 -4.75 8.63
C ASP A 95 23.47 -4.83 7.18
N TYR A 96 22.91 -3.75 6.63
CA TYR A 96 22.40 -3.64 5.26
C TYR A 96 22.75 -2.27 4.67
N SER A 97 23.93 -2.18 4.06
CA SER A 97 24.47 -0.95 3.49
C SER A 97 24.97 -1.09 2.05
N SER A 98 24.86 -2.27 1.45
CA SER A 98 25.28 -2.54 0.06
C SER A 98 24.57 -1.66 -0.98
N ASP A 99 23.46 -1.07 -0.55
CA ASP A 99 22.49 -0.36 -1.35
C ASP A 99 22.57 1.17 -1.22
N VAL A 100 23.46 1.66 -0.35
CA VAL A 100 23.70 3.09 -0.11
C VAL A 100 24.18 3.76 -1.40
N GLY A 101 23.56 4.89 -1.75
CA GLY A 101 23.88 5.65 -2.95
C GLY A 101 23.24 5.13 -4.25
N ASN A 102 22.68 3.92 -4.29
CA ASN A 102 22.03 3.36 -5.47
C ASN A 102 20.58 3.88 -5.63
N TRP A 103 20.43 5.19 -5.84
CA TRP A 103 19.14 5.89 -5.99
C TRP A 103 18.49 5.73 -7.36
N THR A 104 19.18 5.11 -8.32
CA THR A 104 18.69 4.99 -9.71
C THR A 104 18.48 3.54 -10.12
N GLU A 105 18.46 2.62 -9.15
CA GLU A 105 18.12 1.22 -9.38
C GLU A 105 16.80 1.11 -10.16
N PRO A 106 16.80 0.61 -11.41
CA PRO A 106 15.62 0.63 -12.26
C PRO A 106 14.38 0.00 -11.62
N LEU A 107 14.53 -1.15 -10.96
CA LEU A 107 13.40 -1.83 -10.32
C LEU A 107 12.87 -1.02 -9.12
N GLY A 108 13.76 -0.38 -8.37
CA GLY A 108 13.40 0.53 -7.28
C GLY A 108 12.62 1.76 -7.76
N LEU A 109 13.02 2.38 -8.87
CA LEU A 109 12.30 3.51 -9.46
C LEU A 109 10.90 3.11 -9.94
N VAL A 110 10.76 1.94 -10.56
CA VAL A 110 9.45 1.39 -10.93
C VAL A 110 8.58 1.18 -9.68
N SER A 111 9.15 0.61 -8.61
CA SER A 111 8.47 0.43 -7.33
C SER A 111 7.95 1.76 -6.78
N LEU A 112 8.78 2.80 -6.75
CA LEU A 112 8.41 4.12 -6.22
C LEU A 112 7.22 4.74 -6.97
N VAL A 113 7.12 4.54 -8.29
CA VAL A 113 5.97 5.02 -9.06
C VAL A 113 4.70 4.27 -8.64
N VAL A 114 4.74 2.94 -8.55
CA VAL A 114 3.60 2.11 -8.15
C VAL A 114 3.15 2.45 -6.71
N GLU A 115 4.11 2.52 -5.79
CA GLU A 115 3.89 2.85 -4.38
C GLU A 115 3.36 4.28 -4.23
N GLY A 116 3.92 5.24 -4.96
CA GLY A 116 3.44 6.63 -4.95
C GLY A 116 2.00 6.75 -5.43
N LEU A 117 1.63 6.06 -6.52
CA LEU A 117 0.25 6.02 -7.01
C LEU A 117 -0.70 5.37 -5.99
N LEU A 118 -0.29 4.26 -5.38
CA LEU A 118 -1.06 3.59 -4.32
C LEU A 118 -1.26 4.52 -3.12
N LEU A 119 -0.20 5.21 -2.69
CA LEU A 119 -0.23 6.11 -1.53
C LEU A 119 -1.19 7.28 -1.78
N LEU A 120 -1.10 7.93 -2.94
CA LEU A 120 -1.97 9.04 -3.32
C LEU A 120 -3.44 8.60 -3.39
N LEU A 121 -3.72 7.49 -4.09
CA LEU A 121 -5.08 6.95 -4.19
C LEU A 121 -5.65 6.61 -2.82
N SER A 122 -4.84 5.97 -1.97
CA SER A 122 -5.25 5.54 -0.64
C SER A 122 -5.47 6.70 0.31
N ALA A 123 -4.60 7.71 0.29
CA ALA A 123 -4.74 8.92 1.09
C ALA A 123 -6.03 9.68 0.74
N VAL A 124 -6.32 9.85 -0.56
CA VAL A 124 -7.57 10.49 -1.01
C VAL A 124 -8.79 9.73 -0.50
N ASN A 125 -8.82 8.41 -0.60
CA ASN A 125 -9.97 7.62 -0.16
C ASN A 125 -10.07 7.48 1.36
N PHE A 126 -8.96 7.54 2.08
CA PHE A 126 -8.93 7.56 3.55
C PHE A 126 -9.44 8.87 4.14
N LEU A 127 -9.14 10.00 3.49
CA LEU A 127 -9.50 11.35 3.95
C LEU A 127 -10.94 11.74 3.57
N ARG A 128 -11.59 11.03 2.65
CA ARG A 128 -13.00 11.22 2.33
C ARG A 128 -13.85 10.98 3.59
N ARG A 129 -14.42 12.07 4.13
CA ARG A 129 -15.38 11.97 5.23
C ARG A 129 -16.65 11.32 4.70
N PRO A 130 -17.26 10.37 5.43
CA PRO A 130 -18.65 10.00 5.17
C PRO A 130 -19.45 11.30 5.27
N ARG A 131 -20.18 11.67 4.21
CA ARG A 131 -21.18 12.73 4.36
C ARG A 131 -22.21 12.19 5.34
N THR A 132 -22.19 12.69 6.57
CA THR A 132 -23.34 12.57 7.45
C THR A 132 -24.47 13.22 6.69
N ALA A 133 -25.48 12.42 6.31
CA ALA A 133 -26.74 12.97 5.84
C ALA A 133 -27.18 13.94 6.92
N GLY A 134 -27.09 15.24 6.62
CA GLY A 134 -27.45 16.29 7.55
C GLY A 134 -28.82 15.92 8.10
N ALA A 135 -28.94 15.88 9.42
CA ALA A 135 -30.22 15.84 10.08
C ALA A 135 -31.00 17.05 9.57
N ARG A 136 -31.78 16.86 8.50
CA ARG A 136 -32.86 17.77 8.18
C ARG A 136 -33.81 17.59 9.36
N GLY A 137 -33.67 18.50 10.32
CA GLY A 137 -34.62 18.62 11.41
C GLY A 137 -36.02 18.68 10.79
N CYS A 138 -36.89 17.80 11.24
CA CYS A 138 -38.31 18.11 11.24
C CYS A 138 -38.58 18.91 12.50
N PRO A 139 -38.95 20.20 12.40
CA PRO A 139 -39.50 20.93 13.50
C PRO A 139 -41.02 20.77 13.50
N TRP A 140 -41.57 19.57 13.71
CA TRP A 140 -42.98 19.38 14.06
C TRP A 140 -43.12 18.11 14.90
#